data_AF-A0A3A5RHG9-F1
#
_entry.id   AF-A0A3A5RHG9-F1
#
_cell.length_a   1.000
_cell.length_b   1.000
_cell.length_c   1.000
_cell.angle_alpha   90.00
_cell.angle_beta   90.00
_cell.angle_gamma   90.00
#
_symmetry.space_group_name_H-M   'P 1'
#
loop_
_entity.id
_entity.type
_entity.pdbx_description
1 polymer ?
#
loop_
_entity_poly.entity_id
_entity_poly.type
_entity_poly.pdbx_seq_one_letter_code
_entity_poly.pdbx_strand_id
1 'polypeptide(L)'
;MKSQVTLKMIAQKLNLSTSTVSRALADQWDVNSQTKKIVTDLAIELNYKPNIMAVKLKQCQKNNSKAEKQPKITIKEIARQLNIAPSTVSRALANKEDISLKTRKKVQALAKKLHYYPNPIAIVLKQQHTKRASA
;
A
#
# COMPACT_ATOMS: atom_id res chain seq x y z
N MET A 1 34.93 -11.06 -17.83
CA MET A 1 34.50 -9.90 -16.98
C MET A 1 34.34 -10.39 -15.55
N LYS A 2 34.87 -9.69 -14.55
CA LYS A 2 34.82 -10.14 -13.14
C LYS A 2 33.40 -9.89 -12.61
N SER A 3 32.71 -10.94 -12.17
CA SER A 3 31.38 -10.82 -11.58
C SER A 3 31.47 -10.06 -10.26
N GLN A 4 30.56 -9.09 -10.05
CA GLN A 4 30.47 -8.38 -8.78
C GLN A 4 30.10 -9.34 -7.65
N VAL A 5 30.62 -9.05 -6.46
CA VAL A 5 30.30 -9.83 -5.26
C VAL A 5 28.82 -9.67 -4.94
N THR A 6 28.12 -10.79 -4.73
CA THR A 6 26.69 -10.81 -4.39
C THR A 6 26.49 -11.34 -2.98
N LEU A 7 25.35 -11.00 -2.37
CA LEU A 7 24.93 -11.56 -1.07
C LEU A 7 24.91 -13.09 -1.07
N LYS A 8 24.59 -13.71 -2.21
CA LYS A 8 24.59 -15.17 -2.39
C LYS A 8 25.99 -15.75 -2.19
N MET A 9 27.02 -15.07 -2.65
CA MET A 9 28.40 -15.54 -2.54
C MET A 9 28.91 -15.50 -1.09
N ILE A 10 28.58 -14.42 -0.36
CA ILE A 10 28.89 -14.29 1.07
C ILE A 10 28.15 -15.37 1.88
N ALA A 11 26.87 -15.58 1.57
CA ALA A 11 26.03 -16.59 2.20
C ALA A 11 26.60 -18.01 2.03
N GLN A 12 27.05 -18.36 0.82
CA GLN A 12 27.67 -19.65 0.54
C GLN A 12 28.99 -19.84 1.30
N LYS A 13 29.85 -18.81 1.40
CA LYS A 13 31.12 -18.89 2.16
C LYS A 13 30.91 -19.12 3.65
N LEU A 14 29.88 -18.51 4.24
CA LEU A 14 29.59 -18.62 5.67
C LEU A 14 28.59 -19.73 6.02
N ASN A 15 28.12 -20.47 5.01
CA ASN A 15 27.05 -21.46 5.13
C ASN A 15 25.78 -20.90 5.83
N LEU A 16 25.41 -19.67 5.46
CA LEU A 16 24.25 -18.96 5.97
C LEU A 16 23.20 -18.74 4.87
N SER A 17 21.97 -18.42 5.25
CA SER A 17 20.96 -17.99 4.29
C SER A 17 21.23 -16.57 3.77
N THR A 18 20.84 -16.29 2.53
CA THR A 18 20.94 -14.95 1.93
C THR A 18 20.16 -13.90 2.71
N SER A 19 19.04 -14.29 3.33
CA SER A 19 18.24 -13.41 4.19
C SER A 19 18.94 -13.10 5.50
N THR A 20 19.68 -14.06 6.10
CA THR A 20 20.50 -13.81 7.30
C THR A 20 21.63 -12.83 6.99
N VAL A 21 22.35 -13.01 5.87
CA VAL A 21 23.41 -12.08 5.44
C VAL A 21 22.85 -10.69 5.16
N SER A 22 21.71 -10.60 4.46
CA SER A 22 21.06 -9.31 4.18
C SER A 22 20.62 -8.58 5.45
N ARG A 23 20.13 -9.31 6.46
CA ARG A 23 19.71 -8.73 7.76
C ARG A 23 20.92 -8.32 8.60
N ALA A 24 21.98 -9.13 8.61
CA ALA A 24 23.23 -8.83 9.30
C ALA A 24 23.86 -7.53 8.78
N LEU A 25 23.96 -7.36 7.46
CA LEU A 25 24.49 -6.15 6.83
C LEU A 25 23.58 -4.91 7.00
N ALA A 26 22.30 -5.12 7.27
CA ALA A 26 21.34 -4.05 7.57
C ALA A 26 21.20 -3.80 9.09
N ASP A 27 22.09 -4.35 9.90
CA ASP A 27 22.11 -4.26 11.36
C ASP A 27 20.77 -4.55 12.04
N GLN A 28 20.05 -5.58 11.56
CA GLN A 28 18.77 -5.95 12.14
C GLN A 28 18.95 -6.57 13.54
N TRP A 29 18.01 -6.31 14.44
CA TRP A 29 18.05 -6.77 15.84
C TRP A 29 17.87 -8.29 16.00
N ASP A 30 17.33 -8.96 14.98
CA ASP A 30 17.00 -10.39 14.97
C ASP A 30 18.20 -11.31 14.66
N VAL A 31 19.40 -10.73 14.46
CA VAL A 31 20.64 -11.47 14.17
C VAL A 31 21.63 -11.30 15.33
N ASN A 32 22.31 -12.39 15.70
CA ASN A 32 23.35 -12.38 16.72
C ASN A 32 24.51 -11.43 16.36
N SER A 33 24.97 -10.64 17.33
CA SER A 33 26.08 -9.69 17.22
C SER A 33 27.38 -10.32 16.69
N GLN A 34 27.70 -11.57 17.09
CA GLN A 34 28.88 -12.27 16.59
C GLN A 34 28.75 -12.57 15.09
N THR A 35 27.59 -13.04 14.65
CA THR A 35 27.31 -13.31 13.24
C THR A 35 27.35 -12.05 12.40
N LYS A 36 26.87 -10.90 12.94
CA LYS A 36 26.97 -9.60 12.26
C LYS A 36 28.42 -9.25 11.95
N LYS A 37 29.31 -9.35 12.95
CA LYS A 37 30.75 -9.06 12.79
C LYS A 37 31.39 -9.93 11.69
N ILE A 38 31.18 -11.24 11.75
CA ILE A 38 31.75 -12.16 10.75
C ILE A 38 31.27 -11.81 9.33
N VAL A 39 29.98 -11.49 9.17
CA VAL A 39 29.40 -11.10 7.89
C VAL A 39 29.96 -9.75 7.40
N THR A 40 30.10 -8.76 8.29
CA THR A 40 30.64 -7.44 7.94
C THR A 40 32.10 -7.52 7.54
N ASP A 41 32.91 -8.28 8.28
CA ASP A 41 34.33 -8.44 8.03
C ASP A 41 34.57 -9.09 6.66
N LEU A 42 33.83 -10.17 6.37
CA LEU A 42 33.90 -10.84 5.06
C LEU A 42 33.39 -9.95 3.92
N ALA A 43 32.36 -9.14 4.16
CA ALA A 43 31.86 -8.21 3.15
C ALA A 43 32.90 -7.12 2.81
N ILE A 44 33.65 -6.64 3.80
CA ILE A 44 34.76 -5.70 3.63
C ILE A 44 35.90 -6.36 2.84
N GLU A 45 36.31 -7.57 3.24
CA GLU A 45 37.36 -8.35 2.56
C GLU A 45 37.05 -8.55 1.08
N LEU A 46 35.80 -8.87 0.76
CA LEU A 46 35.33 -9.09 -0.60
C LEU A 46 34.99 -7.79 -1.35
N ASN A 47 35.15 -6.62 -0.72
CA ASN A 47 34.80 -5.31 -1.26
C ASN A 47 33.34 -5.26 -1.79
N TYR A 48 32.42 -5.85 -1.03
CA TYR A 48 31.00 -5.85 -1.36
C TYR A 48 30.41 -4.44 -1.22
N LYS A 49 29.75 -3.96 -2.29
CA LYS A 49 29.07 -2.66 -2.30
C LYS A 49 27.60 -2.86 -2.66
N PRO A 50 26.65 -2.56 -1.76
CA PRO A 50 25.23 -2.67 -2.07
C PRO A 50 24.82 -1.64 -3.11
N ASN A 51 23.98 -2.04 -4.05
CA ASN A 51 23.39 -1.11 -5.01
C ASN A 51 22.31 -0.25 -4.32
N ILE A 52 22.66 0.99 -4.00
CA ILE A 52 21.79 1.95 -3.32
C ILE A 52 20.48 2.20 -4.10
N MET A 53 20.51 2.18 -5.44
CA MET A 53 19.30 2.37 -6.26
C MET A 53 18.34 1.20 -6.12
N ALA A 54 18.86 -0.04 -6.11
CA ALA A 54 18.06 -1.24 -5.89
C ALA A 54 17.45 -1.27 -4.47
N VAL A 55 18.21 -0.85 -3.46
CA VAL A 55 17.72 -0.74 -2.08
C VAL A 55 16.59 0.28 -1.97
N LYS A 56 16.76 1.48 -2.54
CA LYS A 56 15.74 2.54 -2.54
C LYS A 56 14.48 2.12 -3.29
N LEU A 57 14.62 1.47 -4.43
CA LEU A 57 13.47 0.97 -5.21
C LEU A 57 12.61 0.00 -4.38
N LYS A 58 13.26 -0.93 -3.67
CA LYS A 58 12.58 -1.90 -2.78
C LYS A 58 11.87 -1.23 -1.59
N GLN A 59 12.43 -0.15 -1.05
CA GLN A 59 11.81 0.63 0.03
C GLN A 59 10.59 1.41 -0.48
N CYS A 60 10.69 2.06 -1.64
CA CYS A 60 9.58 2.79 -2.25
C CYS A 60 8.37 1.88 -2.54
N GLN A 61 8.58 0.65 -3.03
CA GLN A 61 7.47 -0.30 -3.26
C GLN A 61 6.67 -0.60 -1.99
N LYS A 62 7.32 -0.75 -0.83
CA LYS A 62 6.64 -0.94 0.46
C LYS A 62 5.90 0.31 0.93
N ASN A 63 6.52 1.48 0.77
CA ASN A 63 5.98 2.74 1.26
C ASN A 63 4.79 3.25 0.43
N ASN A 64 4.64 2.86 -0.84
CA ASN A 64 3.44 3.16 -1.65
C ASN A 64 2.14 2.55 -1.11
N SER A 65 2.22 1.55 -0.21
CA SER A 65 1.04 0.97 0.45
C SER A 65 0.57 1.77 1.66
N LYS A 66 1.43 2.61 2.25
CA LYS A 66 1.17 3.42 3.45
C LYS A 66 1.34 4.93 3.26
N ALA A 67 1.80 5.37 2.09
CA ALA A 67 1.81 6.77 1.72
C ALA A 67 0.38 7.29 1.82
N GLU A 68 0.20 8.33 2.63
CA GLU A 68 -1.06 9.03 2.81
C GLU A 68 -1.58 9.45 1.43
N LYS A 69 -2.44 8.61 0.86
CA LYS A 69 -3.15 8.93 -0.36
C LYS A 69 -3.89 10.22 -0.03
N GLN A 70 -3.63 11.27 -0.81
CA GLN A 70 -4.45 12.48 -0.78
C GLN A 70 -5.91 12.03 -0.66
N PRO A 71 -6.69 12.57 0.30
CA PRO A 71 -8.02 12.07 0.56
C PRO A 71 -8.86 12.30 -0.69
N LYS A 72 -8.91 11.29 -1.56
CA LYS A 72 -9.76 11.31 -2.74
C LYS A 72 -11.16 11.48 -2.21
N ILE A 73 -11.89 12.48 -2.70
CA ILE A 73 -13.27 12.69 -2.31
C ILE A 73 -14.03 11.40 -2.66
N THR A 74 -14.44 10.67 -1.63
CA THR A 74 -15.18 9.42 -1.74
C THR A 74 -16.53 9.54 -1.05
N ILE A 75 -17.42 8.60 -1.35
CA ILE A 75 -18.70 8.46 -0.64
C ILE A 75 -18.49 8.38 0.88
N LYS A 76 -17.40 7.73 1.33
CA LYS A 76 -17.06 7.62 2.76
C LYS A 76 -16.73 8.99 3.37
N GLU A 77 -16.06 9.85 2.62
CA GLU A 77 -15.71 11.18 3.09
C GLU A 77 -16.94 12.09 3.21
N ILE A 78 -17.84 12.05 2.22
CA ILE A 78 -19.12 12.76 2.27
C ILE A 78 -19.98 12.28 3.45
N ALA A 79 -19.99 10.96 3.68
CA ALA A 79 -20.68 10.33 4.79
C ALA A 79 -20.15 10.81 6.16
N ARG A 80 -18.82 10.89 6.29
CA ARG A 80 -18.15 11.38 7.51
C ARG A 80 -18.51 12.84 7.79
N GLN A 81 -18.48 13.71 6.78
CA GLN A 81 -18.80 15.13 6.95
C GLN A 81 -20.26 15.39 7.35
N LEU A 82 -21.18 14.54 6.87
CA LEU A 82 -22.62 14.65 7.18
C LEU A 82 -23.07 13.79 8.37
N ASN A 83 -22.16 13.03 8.99
CA ASN A 83 -22.45 12.06 10.05
C ASN A 83 -23.61 11.09 9.70
N ILE A 84 -23.57 10.54 8.47
CA ILE A 84 -24.57 9.57 7.98
C ILE A 84 -23.89 8.32 7.42
N ALA A 85 -24.60 7.21 7.32
CA ALA A 85 -24.06 5.98 6.75
C ALA A 85 -23.71 6.15 5.25
N PRO A 86 -22.62 5.51 4.76
CA PRO A 86 -22.23 5.57 3.35
C PRO A 86 -23.29 4.98 2.40
N SER A 87 -24.08 4.01 2.87
CA SER A 87 -25.24 3.47 2.15
C SER A 87 -26.32 4.53 1.94
N THR A 88 -26.53 5.41 2.92
CA THR A 88 -27.47 6.54 2.83
C THR A 88 -27.00 7.59 1.83
N VAL A 89 -25.70 7.91 1.81
CA VAL A 89 -25.12 8.80 0.79
C VAL A 89 -25.29 8.21 -0.61
N SER A 90 -24.99 6.91 -0.80
CA SER A 90 -25.16 6.25 -2.09
C SER A 90 -26.61 6.26 -2.57
N ARG A 91 -27.58 6.03 -1.67
CA ARG A 91 -29.03 6.07 -1.99
C ARG A 91 -29.51 7.49 -2.31
N ALA A 92 -29.03 8.48 -1.56
CA ALA A 92 -29.34 9.89 -1.77
C ALA A 92 -28.83 10.41 -3.12
N LEU A 93 -27.61 10.03 -3.52
CA LEU A 93 -27.06 10.35 -4.84
C LEU A 93 -27.80 9.65 -5.98
N ALA A 94 -28.34 8.46 -5.73
CA ALA A 94 -29.17 7.71 -6.68
C ALA A 94 -30.66 8.12 -6.68
N ASN A 95 -31.03 9.21 -5.97
CA ASN A 95 -32.40 9.72 -5.88
C ASN A 95 -33.45 8.69 -5.40
N LYS A 96 -33.07 7.73 -4.54
CA LYS A 96 -34.01 6.75 -4.00
C LYS A 96 -35.05 7.39 -3.07
N GLU A 97 -36.28 6.91 -3.16
CA GLU A 97 -37.45 7.44 -2.42
C GLU A 97 -37.38 7.16 -0.91
N ASP A 98 -36.65 6.12 -0.50
CA ASP A 98 -36.43 5.74 0.91
C ASP A 98 -35.76 6.83 1.77
N ILE A 99 -35.19 7.87 1.14
CA ILE A 99 -34.46 8.94 1.80
C ILE A 99 -35.23 10.25 1.76
N SER A 100 -35.42 10.86 2.93
CA SER A 100 -36.03 12.18 3.10
C SER A 100 -35.42 13.23 2.17
N LEU A 101 -36.27 14.06 1.57
CA LEU A 101 -35.89 15.15 0.67
C LEU A 101 -34.87 16.11 1.32
N LYS A 102 -34.98 16.35 2.63
CA LYS A 102 -34.04 17.20 3.38
C LYS A 102 -32.62 16.64 3.34
N THR A 103 -32.47 15.35 3.61
CA THR A 103 -31.17 14.65 3.61
C THR A 103 -30.60 14.56 2.20
N ARG A 104 -31.45 14.27 1.21
CA ARG A 104 -31.06 14.19 -0.20
C ARG A 104 -30.44 15.49 -0.70
N LYS A 105 -31.11 16.62 -0.44
CA LYS A 105 -30.61 17.96 -0.81
C LYS A 105 -29.27 18.28 -0.17
N LYS A 106 -29.09 17.96 1.13
CA LYS A 106 -27.81 18.16 1.84
C LYS A 106 -26.67 17.37 1.21
N VAL A 107 -26.90 16.09 0.92
CA VAL A 107 -25.90 15.21 0.28
C VAL A 107 -25.52 15.73 -1.11
N GLN A 108 -26.50 16.09 -1.93
CA GLN A 108 -26.26 16.60 -3.29
C GLN A 108 -25.52 17.94 -3.29
N ALA A 109 -25.90 18.86 -2.40
CA ALA A 109 -25.22 20.15 -2.25
C ALA A 109 -23.74 19.95 -1.86
N LEU A 110 -23.47 19.04 -0.90
CA LEU A 110 -22.10 18.75 -0.48
C LEU A 110 -21.30 18.05 -1.57
N ALA A 111 -21.88 17.06 -2.25
CA ALA A 111 -21.24 16.37 -3.37
C ALA A 111 -20.86 17.36 -4.49
N LYS A 112 -21.75 18.32 -4.81
CA LYS A 112 -21.48 19.38 -5.80
C LYS A 112 -20.34 20.30 -5.34
N LYS A 113 -20.35 20.71 -4.05
CA LYS A 113 -19.28 21.54 -3.45
C LYS A 113 -17.92 20.85 -3.50
N LEU A 114 -17.89 19.53 -3.33
CA LEU A 114 -16.68 18.73 -3.35
C LEU A 114 -16.32 18.18 -4.75
N HIS A 115 -17.04 18.62 -5.80
CA HIS A 115 -16.88 18.13 -7.17
C HIS A 115 -16.92 16.61 -7.30
N TYR A 116 -17.73 15.95 -6.46
CA TYR A 116 -17.90 14.51 -6.47
C TYR A 116 -19.00 14.09 -7.45
N TYR A 117 -18.62 13.33 -8.48
CA TYR A 117 -19.53 12.76 -9.46
C TYR A 117 -19.39 11.24 -9.49
N PRO A 118 -20.48 10.48 -9.29
CA PRO A 118 -20.44 9.03 -9.37
C PRO A 118 -20.14 8.58 -10.81
N ASN A 119 -19.21 7.62 -10.97
CA ASN A 119 -18.89 7.05 -12.27
C ASN A 119 -19.96 6.01 -12.68
N PRO A 120 -20.64 6.16 -13.82
CA PRO A 120 -21.67 5.21 -14.28
C PRO A 120 -21.12 3.81 -14.52
N ILE A 121 -19.90 3.67 -15.07
CA ILE A 121 -19.26 2.38 -15.33
C ILE A 121 -19.00 1.64 -14.01
N ALA A 122 -18.52 2.36 -12.98
CA ALA A 122 -18.28 1.79 -11.67
C ALA A 122 -19.58 1.29 -10.99
N ILE A 123 -20.70 1.97 -11.22
CA ILE A 123 -22.01 1.54 -10.72
C ILE A 123 -22.42 0.22 -11.37
N VAL A 124 -22.30 0.10 -12.69
CA VAL A 124 -22.63 -1.13 -13.44
C VAL A 124 -21.76 -2.30 -12.98
N LEU A 125 -20.44 -2.11 -12.87
CA LEU A 125 -19.51 -3.14 -12.41
C LEU A 125 -19.86 -3.65 -11.00
N LYS A 126 -20.23 -2.75 -10.08
CA LYS A 126 -20.65 -3.12 -8.72
C LYS A 126 -21.89 -4.02 -8.75
N GLN A 127 -22.87 -3.68 -9.59
CA GLN A 127 -24.11 -4.46 -9.72
C GLN A 127 -23.87 -5.84 -10.35
N GLN A 128 -22.95 -5.95 -11.31
CA GLN A 128 -22.60 -7.24 -11.92
C GLN A 128 -21.90 -8.17 -10.94
N HIS A 129 -20.99 -7.65 -10.11
CA HIS A 129 -20.31 -8.43 -9.08
C HIS A 129 -21.29 -9.02 -8.06
N THR A 130 -22.28 -8.24 -7.62
CA THR A 130 -23.30 -8.73 -6.68
C THR A 130 -24.17 -9.83 -7.29
N LYS A 131 -24.54 -9.73 -8.58
CA LYS A 131 -25.31 -10.76 -9.27
C LYS A 131 -24.57 -12.09 -9.39
N ARG A 132 -23.26 -12.06 -9.69
CA ARG A 132 -22.41 -13.26 -9.78
C ARG A 132 -22.14 -13.93 -8.44
N ALA A 133 -22.07 -13.16 -7.35
CA ALA A 133 -21.84 -13.69 -6.01
C ALA A 133 -23.09 -14.33 -5.37
N SER A 134 -24.26 -14.17 -6.00
CA SER A 134 -25.56 -14.65 -5.49
C SER A 134 -26.11 -15.83 -6.31
N ALA A 135 -25.33 -16.33 -7.27
CA ALA A 135 -25.65 -17.46 -8.15
C ALA A 135 -24.67 -18.61 -7.86
#